data_AF-A0A8T4RS42-F1
#
_entry.id   AF-A0A8T4RS42-F1
#
_cell.length_a   1.000
_cell.length_b   1.000
_cell.length_c   1.000
_cell.angle_alpha   90.00
_cell.angle_beta   90.00
_cell.angle_gamma   90.00
#
_symmetry.space_group_name_H-M   'P 1'
#
loop_
_entity.id
_entity.type
_entity.pdbx_description
1 polymer ?
#
loop_
_entity_poly.entity_id
_entity_poly.type
_entity_poly.pdbx_seq_one_letter_code
_entity_poly.pdbx_strand_id
1 'polypeptide(L)' 'MERSRAIEALFVTLMASLILIVMGLVYFMVTLWIVKLGSRMAGLSPDANWVVFSASIIVVGIMMGSAIKNT' A
#
# COMPACT_ATOMS: atom_id res chain seq x y z
N MET A 1 -5.55 36.63 -7.91
CA MET A 1 -5.28 35.48 -8.81
C MET A 1 -4.44 34.38 -8.15
N GLU A 2 -3.45 34.68 -7.30
CA GLU A 2 -2.61 33.65 -6.64
C GLU A 2 -3.37 32.71 -5.68
N ARG A 3 -4.31 33.23 -4.89
CA ARG A 3 -5.10 32.41 -3.94
C ARG A 3 -5.93 31.31 -4.61
N SER A 4 -6.44 31.53 -5.82
CA SER A 4 -7.23 30.52 -6.56
C SER A 4 -6.35 29.33 -6.97
N ARG A 5 -5.11 29.61 -7.40
CA ARG A 5 -4.14 28.57 -7.80
C ARG A 5 -3.69 27.72 -6.61
N ALA A 6 -3.53 28.32 -5.44
CA ALA A 6 -3.17 27.60 -4.22
C ALA A 6 -4.26 26.60 -3.78
N ILE A 7 -5.54 27.01 -3.85
CA ILE A 7 -6.67 26.13 -3.50
C ILE A 7 -6.79 24.97 -4.49
N GLU A 8 -6.62 25.25 -5.78
CA GLU A 8 -6.64 24.21 -6.82
C GLU A 8 -5.51 23.19 -6.65
N ALA A 9 -4.29 23.65 -6.35
CA ALA A 9 -3.15 22.78 -6.08
C ALA A 9 -3.37 21.89 -4.83
N LEU A 10 -3.98 22.44 -3.77
CA LEU A 10 -4.33 21.66 -2.57
C LEU A 10 -5.38 20.59 -2.89
N PHE A 11 -6.38 20.92 -3.70
CA PHE A 11 -7.41 19.95 -4.10
C PHE A 11 -6.82 18.80 -4.92
N VAL A 12 -5.94 19.10 -5.88
CA VAL A 12 -5.24 18.07 -6.66
C VAL A 12 -4.37 17.19 -5.77
N THR A 13 -3.64 17.78 -4.83
CA THR A 13 -2.79 17.03 -3.88
C THR A 13 -3.62 16.11 -3.00
N LEU A 14 -4.79 16.58 -2.54
CA LEU A 14 -5.72 15.78 -1.75
C LEU A 14 -6.26 14.59 -2.54
N MET A 15 -6.61 14.79 -3.81
CA MET A 15 -7.07 13.69 -4.67
C MET A 15 -5.97 12.68 -4.96
N ALA A 16 -4.75 13.16 -5.22
CA ALA A 16 -3.59 12.30 -5.43
C ALA A 16 -3.29 11.45 -4.18
N SER A 17 -3.31 12.05 -2.98
CA SER A 17 -3.08 11.30 -1.74
C SER A 17 -4.17 10.26 -1.47
N LEU A 18 -5.44 10.60 -1.75
CA LEU A 18 -6.54 9.64 -1.64
C LEU A 18 -6.35 8.44 -2.57
N ILE A 19 -5.95 8.67 -3.82
CA ILE A 19 -5.64 7.61 -4.78
C ILE A 19 -4.49 6.73 -4.25
N LEU A 20 -3.43 7.34 -3.71
CA LEU A 20 -2.30 6.59 -3.14
C LEU A 20 -2.72 5.73 -1.95
N ILE A 21 -3.63 6.22 -1.10
CA ILE A 21 -4.17 5.46 0.03
C ILE A 21 -4.97 4.25 -0.47
N VAL A 22 -5.88 4.45 -1.43
CA VAL A 22 -6.68 3.37 -2.01
C VAL A 22 -5.78 2.33 -2.66
N MET A 23 -4.76 2.77 -3.39
CA MET A 23 -3.76 1.88 -3.99
C MET A 23 -3.02 1.07 -2.92
N GLY A 24 -2.55 1.71 -1.84
CA GLY A 24 -1.90 1.01 -0.72
C GLY A 24 -2.79 -0.07 -0.09
N LEU A 25 -4.08 0.21 0.07
CA LEU A 25 -5.05 -0.76 0.59
C LEU A 25 -5.22 -1.97 -0.35
N VAL A 26 -5.33 -1.74 -1.65
CA VAL A 26 -5.44 -2.83 -2.65
C VAL A 26 -4.20 -3.72 -2.59
N TYR A 27 -3.00 -3.13 -2.59
CA TYR A 27 -1.74 -3.87 -2.49
C TYR A 27 -1.65 -4.68 -1.21
N PHE A 28 -2.09 -4.10 -0.08
CA PHE A 28 -2.13 -4.79 1.19
C PHE A 28 -3.07 -6.00 1.18
N MET A 29 -4.28 -5.85 0.64
CA MET A 29 -5.24 -6.96 0.56
C MET A 29 -4.72 -8.11 -0.30
N VAL A 30 -4.13 -7.80 -1.47
CA VAL A 30 -3.53 -8.81 -2.35
C VAL A 30 -2.35 -9.50 -1.65
N THR A 31 -1.48 -8.74 -1.00
CA THR A 31 -0.32 -9.30 -0.28
C THR A 31 -0.75 -10.19 0.89
N LEU A 32 -1.77 -9.77 1.63
CA LEU A 32 -2.33 -10.54 2.74
C LEU A 32 -2.93 -11.87 2.24
N TRP A 33 -3.59 -11.85 1.09
CA TRP A 33 -4.06 -13.08 0.45
C TRP A 33 -2.90 -14.00 0.04
N ILE A 34 -1.84 -13.45 -0.55
CA ILE A 34 -0.64 -14.20 -0.93
C ILE A 34 0.02 -14.86 0.28
N VAL A 35 0.22 -14.11 1.38
CA VAL A 35 0.85 -14.65 2.60
C VAL A 35 0.00 -15.78 3.21
N LYS A 36 -1.33 -15.61 3.26
CA LYS A 36 -2.25 -16.66 3.73
C LYS A 36 -2.22 -17.91 2.86
N LEU A 37 -2.17 -17.73 1.54
CA LEU A 37 -2.11 -18.86 0.62
C LEU A 37 -0.77 -19.59 0.76
N GLY A 38 0.34 -18.85 0.79
CA GLY A 38 1.69 -19.39 0.95
C GLY A 38 1.87 -20.16 2.26
N SER A 39 1.37 -19.62 3.39
CA SER A 39 1.45 -20.32 4.67
C SER A 39 0.65 -21.62 4.67
N ARG A 40 -0.56 -21.61 4.08
CA ARG A 40 -1.38 -22.81 3.94
C ARG A 40 -0.71 -23.87 3.06
N MET A 41 -0.10 -23.47 1.94
CA MET A 41 0.63 -24.38 1.07
C MET A 41 1.87 -24.99 1.74
N ALA A 42 2.51 -24.25 2.63
CA ALA A 42 3.63 -24.72 3.44
C ALA A 42 3.20 -25.58 4.64
N GLY A 43 1.90 -25.83 4.84
CA GLY A 43 1.40 -26.57 6.01
C GLY A 43 1.55 -25.81 7.33
N LEU A 44 1.74 -24.49 7.28
CA LEU A 44 1.90 -23.64 8.45
C LEU A 44 0.56 -23.04 8.87
N SER A 45 0.37 -22.88 10.18
CA SER A 45 -0.79 -22.20 10.77
C SER A 45 -0.35 -20.99 11.61
N PRO A 46 0.20 -19.93 10.98
CA PRO A 46 0.64 -18.74 11.70
C PRO A 46 -0.56 -18.00 12.31
N ASP A 47 -0.31 -17.36 13.46
CA ASP A 47 -1.30 -16.46 14.07
C ASP A 47 -1.64 -15.30 13.13
N ALA A 48 -2.88 -14.82 13.23
CA ALA A 48 -3.39 -13.78 12.34
C ALA A 48 -2.58 -12.47 12.44
N ASN A 49 -2.07 -12.12 13.62
CA ASN A 49 -1.26 -10.92 13.81
C ASN A 49 0.05 -11.01 13.02
N TRP A 50 0.68 -12.19 12.98
CA TRP A 50 1.90 -12.42 12.21
C TRP A 50 1.65 -12.33 10.71
N VAL A 51 0.54 -12.87 10.22
CA VAL A 51 0.16 -12.76 8.81
C VAL A 51 -0.04 -11.31 8.38
N VAL A 52 -0.77 -10.53 9.20
CA VAL A 52 -1.02 -9.11 8.96
C VAL A 52 0.29 -8.31 8.98
N PHE A 53 1.14 -8.56 9.99
CA PHE A 53 2.42 -7.88 10.12
C PHE A 53 3.36 -8.15 8.94
N SER A 54 3.51 -9.41 8.53
CA SER A 54 4.32 -9.78 7.36
C SER A 54 3.80 -9.12 6.08
N ALA A 55 2.48 -9.12 5.87
CA ALA A 55 1.88 -8.44 4.72
C ALA A 55 2.17 -6.94 4.73
N SER A 56 2.07 -6.27 5.89
CA SER A 56 2.39 -4.85 6.04
C SER A 56 3.84 -4.53 5.66
N ILE A 57 4.81 -5.32 6.14
CA ILE A 57 6.24 -5.10 5.82
C ILE A 57 6.49 -5.29 4.33
N ILE A 58 5.94 -6.34 3.72
CA ILE A 58 6.11 -6.62 2.29
C ILE A 58 5.55 -5.46 1.45
N VAL A 59 4.37 -4.95 1.81
CA VAL A 59 3.74 -3.82 1.10
C VAL A 59 4.60 -2.56 1.21
N VAL A 60 5.14 -2.25 2.38
CA VAL A 60 6.09 -1.13 2.54
C VAL A 60 7.29 -1.30 1.60
N GLY A 61 7.88 -2.50 1.54
CA GLY A 61 8.98 -2.79 0.63
C GLY A 61 8.62 -2.62 -0.85
N ILE A 62 7.45 -3.12 -1.27
CA ILE A 62 6.95 -2.98 -2.65
C ILE A 62 6.73 -1.51 -3.01
N MET A 63 6.07 -0.74 -2.13
CA MET A 63 5.76 0.67 -2.39
C MET A 63 7.02 1.52 -2.45
N MET A 64 7.99 1.28 -1.54
CA MET A 64 9.28 1.94 -1.58
C MET A 64 10.06 1.58 -2.86
N GLY A 65 10.09 0.30 -3.24
CA GLY A 65 10.74 -0.15 -4.48
C GLY A 65 10.09 0.46 -5.73
N SER A 66 8.76 0.57 -5.75
CA SER A 66 8.04 1.21 -6.86
C SER A 66 8.35 2.70 -6.99
N ALA A 67 8.61 3.40 -5.89
CA ALA A 67 8.95 4.82 -5.91
C ALA A 67 10.36 5.08 -6.49
N ILE A 68 11.28 4.12 -6.34
CA ILE A 68 12.69 4.24 -6.79
C ILE A 68 12.84 4.05 -8.30
N LYS A 69 11.93 3.32 -8.96
CA LYS A 69 12.04 2.95 -10.39
C LYS A 69 11.98 4.13 -11.39
N ASN A 70 12.08 5.37 -10.94
CA ASN A 70 11.87 6.57 -11.76
C ASN A 70 13.02 7.61 -11.69
N THR A 71 14.21 7.22 -11.23
CA THR A 71 15.47 7.98 -11.40
C THR A 71 16.37 7.27 -12.39
#